data_AF-A0A843LAY2-F1
#
_entry.id   AF-A0A843LAY2-F1
#
_cell.length_a   1.000
_cell.length_b   1.000
_cell.length_c   1.000
_cell.angle_alpha   90.00
_cell.angle_beta   90.00
_cell.angle_gamma   90.00
#
_symmetry.space_group_name_H-M   'P 1'
#
loop_
_entity.id
_entity.type
_entity.pdbx_description
1 polymer ?
#
loop_
_entity_poly.entity_id
_entity_poly.type
_entity_poly.pdbx_seq_one_letter_code
_entity_poly.pdbx_strand_id
1 'polypeptide(L)'
;MDTTFCHYYTGTGFPPTNRFCRECPASAIACDRLWHMVVDLSNSQHGSPVSLPDTRAVLYPNPKNWNIVHLQINCRWNLGKEDFLYYIATGQAQLGRKTQRLDPAVSPSMTRQVPYVQSIVKALGGSQIPEIVAVKKVQKGE
;
A
#
# COMPACT_ATOMS: atom_id res chain seq x y z
N MET A 1 3.76 -12.28 -4.82
CA MET A 1 4.08 -11.35 -3.73
C MET A 1 4.94 -12.13 -2.75
N ASP A 2 6.11 -11.63 -2.34
CA ASP A 2 6.91 -12.26 -1.29
C ASP A 2 6.05 -12.37 -0.02
N THR A 3 5.66 -13.59 0.36
CA THR A 3 4.78 -13.83 1.51
C THR A 3 5.52 -13.72 2.85
N THR A 4 6.85 -13.59 2.82
CA THR A 4 7.70 -13.47 4.01
C THR A 4 7.91 -12.02 4.46
N PHE A 5 7.33 -11.05 3.75
CA PHE A 5 7.47 -9.61 4.05
C PHE A 5 6.95 -9.21 5.45
N CYS A 6 6.12 -10.05 6.07
CA CYS A 6 5.55 -9.82 7.38
C CYS A 6 5.48 -11.14 8.16
N HIS A 7 6.00 -11.14 9.38
CA HIS A 7 6.01 -12.26 10.31
C HIS A 7 4.61 -12.88 10.49
N TYR A 8 3.58 -12.04 10.53
CA TYR A 8 2.19 -12.46 10.76
C TYR A 8 1.45 -12.89 9.50
N TYR A 9 2.02 -12.73 8.30
CA TYR A 9 1.29 -12.97 7.06
C TYR A 9 1.10 -14.47 6.80
N THR A 10 -0.15 -14.90 6.59
CA THR A 10 -0.52 -16.31 6.35
C THR A 10 -1.18 -16.56 5.00
N GLY A 11 -1.25 -15.55 4.13
CA GLY A 11 -1.83 -15.67 2.78
C GLY A 11 -0.91 -16.38 1.79
N THR A 12 -1.44 -16.77 0.63
CA THR A 12 -0.64 -17.39 -0.45
C THR A 12 -0.06 -16.37 -1.43
N GLY A 13 -0.35 -15.08 -1.23
CA GLY A 13 0.01 -14.03 -2.19
C GLY A 13 -0.94 -13.95 -3.39
N PHE A 14 -1.87 -14.89 -3.53
CA PHE A 14 -2.92 -14.87 -4.54
C PHE A 14 -4.28 -14.42 -4.01
N PRO A 15 -5.09 -13.72 -4.82
CA PRO A 15 -6.47 -13.47 -4.49
C PRO A 15 -7.27 -14.76 -4.20
N PRO A 16 -8.14 -14.77 -3.18
CA PRO A 16 -8.42 -13.67 -2.25
C PRO A 16 -7.48 -13.60 -1.04
N THR A 17 -6.64 -14.62 -0.80
CA THR A 17 -5.80 -14.73 0.41
C THR A 17 -4.68 -13.69 0.49
N ASN A 18 -4.37 -13.00 -0.61
CA ASN A 18 -3.51 -11.81 -0.63
C ASN A 18 -4.07 -10.63 0.19
N ARG A 19 -5.33 -10.72 0.64
CA ARG A 19 -6.01 -9.72 1.45
C ARG A 19 -5.82 -9.88 2.96
N PHE A 20 -4.94 -10.79 3.40
CA PHE A 20 -4.80 -11.15 4.81
C PHE A 20 -4.56 -9.92 5.73
N CYS A 21 -3.85 -8.88 5.26
CA CYS A 21 -3.63 -7.67 6.06
C CYS A 21 -4.90 -6.82 6.31
N ARG A 22 -6.06 -7.17 5.74
CA ARG A 22 -7.36 -6.54 6.06
C ARG A 22 -8.00 -7.12 7.31
N GLU A 23 -7.67 -8.37 7.64
CA GLU A 23 -8.34 -9.16 8.67
C GLU A 23 -7.35 -9.65 9.74
N CYS A 24 -6.05 -9.43 9.54
CA CYS A 24 -5.00 -9.79 10.49
C CYS A 24 -5.20 -9.07 11.84
N PRO A 25 -5.25 -9.79 12.99
CA PRO A 25 -5.36 -9.17 14.31
C PRO A 25 -4.23 -8.18 14.64
N ALA A 26 -3.01 -8.44 14.14
CA ALA A 26 -1.87 -7.55 14.31
C ALA A 26 -1.98 -6.25 13.48
N SER A 27 -2.89 -6.20 12.48
CA SER A 27 -3.09 -5.00 11.66
C SER A 27 -3.57 -3.80 12.48
N ALA A 28 -4.44 -4.05 13.47
CA ALA A 28 -4.97 -3.00 14.34
C ALA A 28 -3.90 -2.34 15.22
N ILE A 29 -2.75 -3.01 15.42
CA ILE A 29 -1.65 -2.51 16.27
C ILE A 29 -0.98 -1.29 15.62
N ALA A 30 -0.69 -1.36 14.31
CA ALA A 30 0.03 -0.29 13.60
C ALA A 30 -0.41 -0.09 12.14
N CYS A 31 -0.65 -1.18 11.41
CA CYS A 31 -0.94 -1.13 9.97
C CYS A 31 -2.21 -0.33 9.64
N ASP A 32 -3.25 -0.44 10.47
CA ASP A 32 -4.50 0.30 10.29
C ASP A 32 -4.30 1.79 10.51
N ARG A 33 -3.49 2.19 11.50
CA ARG A 33 -3.19 3.59 11.79
C ARG A 33 -2.44 4.24 10.65
N LEU A 34 -1.38 3.59 10.15
CA LEU A 34 -0.63 4.10 9.00
C LEU A 34 -1.53 4.20 7.76
N TRP A 35 -2.38 3.21 7.53
CA TRP A 35 -3.30 3.24 6.40
C TRP A 35 -4.38 4.32 6.55
N HIS A 36 -4.87 4.58 7.76
CA HIS A 36 -5.78 5.68 8.04
C HIS A 36 -5.19 7.01 7.59
N MET A 37 -3.90 7.26 7.87
CA MET A 37 -3.21 8.47 7.40
C MET A 37 -3.19 8.58 5.87
N VAL A 38 -3.05 7.46 5.15
CA VAL A 38 -3.14 7.44 3.67
C VAL A 38 -4.55 7.82 3.21
N VAL A 39 -5.58 7.29 3.87
CA VAL A 39 -6.98 7.61 3.57
C VAL A 39 -7.29 9.07 3.88
N ASP A 40 -6.82 9.60 5.02
CA ASP A 40 -6.96 11.01 5.39
C ASP A 40 -6.24 11.92 4.41
N LEU A 41 -5.01 11.56 4.01
CA LEU A 41 -4.29 12.27 2.96
C LEU A 41 -5.13 12.33 1.68
N SER A 42 -5.73 11.21 1.26
CA SER A 42 -6.59 11.18 0.06
C SER A 42 -7.85 12.03 0.21
N ASN A 43 -8.35 12.24 1.43
CA ASN A 43 -9.53 13.05 1.74
C ASN A 43 -9.20 14.50 2.13
N SER A 44 -7.93 14.89 2.21
CA SER A 44 -7.49 16.18 2.75
C SER A 44 -8.04 17.40 1.99
N GLN A 45 -8.50 17.21 0.75
CA GLN A 45 -9.19 18.25 -0.04
C GLN A 45 -10.68 17.96 -0.26
N HIS A 46 -11.34 17.33 0.72
CA HIS A 46 -12.78 17.06 0.73
C HIS A 46 -13.26 16.31 -0.52
N GLY A 47 -12.51 15.29 -0.96
CA GLY A 47 -12.81 14.49 -2.15
C GLY A 47 -12.22 15.01 -3.46
N SER A 48 -11.62 16.20 -3.45
CA SER A 48 -10.83 16.72 -4.58
C SER A 48 -9.49 15.99 -4.72
N PRO A 49 -8.90 15.94 -5.93
CA PRO A 49 -7.62 15.28 -6.14
C PRO A 49 -6.49 15.91 -5.33
N VAL A 50 -5.71 15.08 -4.66
CA VAL A 50 -4.52 15.50 -3.92
C VAL A 50 -3.29 15.21 -4.77
N SER A 51 -2.54 16.26 -5.12
CA SER A 51 -1.29 16.11 -5.89
C SER A 51 -0.22 15.38 -5.09
N LEU A 52 0.37 14.37 -5.71
CA LEU A 52 1.46 13.60 -5.11
C LEU A 52 2.83 14.21 -5.46
N PRO A 53 3.67 14.56 -4.46
CA PRO A 53 4.99 15.15 -4.66
C PRO A 53 5.86 14.42 -5.70
N ASP A 54 6.64 15.15 -6.49
CA ASP A 54 7.61 14.59 -7.46
C ASP A 54 7.00 13.67 -8.52
N THR A 55 5.68 13.65 -8.67
CA THR A 55 4.97 12.86 -9.68
C THR A 55 3.87 13.69 -10.34
N ARG A 56 3.37 13.21 -11.48
CA ARG A 56 2.15 13.75 -12.10
C ARG A 56 0.87 13.08 -11.58
N ALA A 57 1.00 12.24 -10.55
CA ALA A 57 -0.13 11.49 -10.02
C ALA A 57 -0.94 12.34 -9.04
N VAL A 58 -2.24 12.06 -9.02
CA VAL A 58 -3.15 12.55 -7.99
C VAL A 58 -3.76 11.37 -7.23
N LEU A 59 -4.06 11.61 -5.97
CA LEU A 59 -4.67 10.67 -5.04
C LEU A 59 -6.13 11.07 -4.79
N TYR A 60 -7.02 10.10 -4.78
CA TYR A 60 -8.44 10.26 -4.45
C TYR A 60 -8.87 9.22 -3.41
N PRO A 61 -9.87 9.56 -2.59
CA PRO A 61 -10.45 8.60 -1.66
C PRO A 61 -11.33 7.59 -2.40
N ASN A 62 -11.54 6.42 -1.78
CA ASN A 62 -12.54 5.46 -2.22
C ASN A 62 -13.67 5.35 -1.18
N PRO A 63 -14.85 5.94 -1.43
CA PRO A 63 -15.94 5.95 -0.45
C PRO A 63 -16.58 4.57 -0.24
N LYS A 64 -16.32 3.60 -1.13
CA LYS A 64 -16.90 2.25 -1.04
C LYS A 64 -16.00 1.24 -0.34
N ASN A 65 -14.70 1.51 -0.24
CA ASN A 65 -13.76 0.57 0.34
C ASN A 65 -12.56 1.30 0.95
N TRP A 66 -12.50 1.33 2.27
CA TRP A 66 -11.43 1.99 3.02
C TRP A 66 -10.05 1.38 2.76
N ASN A 67 -9.94 0.11 2.38
CA ASN A 67 -8.66 -0.57 2.12
C ASN A 67 -8.04 -0.21 0.75
N ILE A 68 -8.67 0.69 -0.01
CA ILE A 68 -8.24 1.08 -1.34
C ILE A 68 -8.28 2.60 -1.44
N VAL A 69 -7.24 3.18 -2.01
CA VAL A 69 -7.27 4.56 -2.52
C VAL A 69 -7.11 4.53 -4.03
N HIS A 70 -7.61 5.57 -4.70
CA HIS A 70 -7.48 5.70 -6.15
C HIS A 70 -6.30 6.61 -6.49
N LEU A 71 -5.50 6.17 -7.45
CA LEU A 71 -4.40 6.94 -8.03
C LEU A 71 -4.73 7.21 -9.49
N GLN A 72 -4.39 8.40 -9.98
CA GLN A 72 -4.65 8.77 -11.37
C GLN A 72 -3.51 9.60 -11.96
N ILE A 73 -3.08 9.25 -13.17
CA ILE A 73 -2.24 10.10 -14.03
C ILE A 73 -2.98 10.33 -15.35
N ASN A 74 -2.98 9.30 -16.21
CA ASN A 74 -3.75 9.27 -17.45
C ASN A 74 -5.00 8.40 -17.32
N CYS A 75 -4.89 7.33 -16.53
CA CYS A 75 -5.96 6.42 -16.17
C CYS A 75 -6.01 6.29 -14.65
N ARG A 76 -7.18 5.89 -14.14
CA ARG A 76 -7.39 5.62 -12.71
C ARG A 76 -7.05 4.18 -12.40
N TRP A 77 -6.28 3.95 -11.33
CA TRP A 77 -6.00 2.63 -10.78
C TRP A 77 -6.17 2.62 -9.26
N ASN A 78 -6.19 1.41 -8.71
CA ASN A 78 -6.32 1.19 -7.26
C ASN A 78 -4.95 0.95 -6.65
N LEU A 79 -4.70 1.56 -5.50
CA LEU A 79 -3.65 1.16 -4.58
C LEU A 79 -4.33 0.49 -3.38
N GLY A 80 -4.07 -0.80 -3.21
CA GLY A 80 -4.53 -1.54 -2.04
C GLY A 80 -3.63 -1.31 -0.84
N LYS A 81 -4.22 -1.40 0.36
CA LYS A 81 -3.49 -1.37 1.63
C LYS A 81 -2.33 -2.36 1.66
N GLU A 82 -2.50 -3.56 1.11
CA GLU A 82 -1.49 -4.61 1.13
C GLU A 82 -0.28 -4.28 0.26
N ASP A 83 -0.51 -3.73 -0.94
CA ASP A 83 0.58 -3.31 -1.82
C ASP A 83 1.39 -2.17 -1.17
N PHE A 84 0.71 -1.26 -0.46
CA PHE A 84 1.36 -0.21 0.31
C PHE A 84 2.19 -0.77 1.46
N LEU A 85 1.62 -1.64 2.30
CA LEU A 85 2.31 -2.24 3.45
C LEU A 85 3.48 -3.14 3.01
N TYR A 86 3.33 -3.84 1.89
CA TYR A 86 4.40 -4.61 1.27
C TYR A 86 5.59 -3.71 0.87
N TYR A 87 5.29 -2.54 0.30
CA TYR A 87 6.32 -1.54 0.00
C TYR A 87 6.99 -1.02 1.29
N ILE A 88 6.24 -0.78 2.36
CA ILE A 88 6.81 -0.36 3.65
C ILE A 88 7.82 -1.38 4.19
N ALA A 89 7.52 -2.68 4.07
CA ALA A 89 8.40 -3.75 4.51
C ALA A 89 9.67 -3.86 3.66
N THR A 90 9.50 -3.91 2.34
CA THR A 90 10.56 -4.38 1.42
C THR A 90 11.28 -3.25 0.70
N GLY A 91 10.73 -2.03 0.73
CA GLY A 91 11.18 -0.92 -0.14
C GLY A 91 10.94 -1.17 -1.63
N GLN A 92 10.27 -2.26 -1.98
CA GLN A 92 9.96 -2.67 -3.32
C GLN A 92 8.44 -2.89 -3.43
N ALA A 93 7.85 -2.55 -4.57
CA ALA A 93 6.63 -3.21 -4.99
C ALA A 93 7.10 -4.15 -6.09
N GLN A 94 7.19 -5.46 -5.83
CA GLN A 94 7.71 -6.40 -6.82
C GLN A 94 6.81 -6.36 -8.07
N LEU A 95 7.32 -5.69 -9.11
CA LEU A 95 6.59 -5.41 -10.34
C LEU A 95 6.51 -6.69 -11.16
N GLY A 96 5.33 -7.30 -11.21
CA GLY A 96 5.10 -8.33 -12.21
C GLY A 96 5.05 -7.77 -13.61
N ARG A 97 5.85 -8.35 -14.51
CA ARG A 97 5.61 -8.16 -15.94
C ARG A 97 4.29 -8.82 -16.30
N LYS A 98 3.63 -8.35 -17.35
CA LYS A 98 2.36 -8.92 -17.86
C LYS A 98 2.43 -10.45 -18.05
N THR A 99 3.61 -10.96 -18.41
CA THR A 99 3.88 -12.39 -18.63
C THR A 99 3.99 -13.21 -17.34
N GLN A 100 4.17 -12.56 -16.19
CA GLN A 100 4.33 -13.19 -14.88
C GLN A 100 3.04 -13.12 -14.06
N ARG A 101 1.89 -12.85 -14.69
CA ARG A 101 0.61 -12.68 -14.00
C ARG A 101 0.12 -13.94 -13.29
N LEU A 102 0.59 -15.10 -13.73
CA LEU A 102 0.32 -16.40 -13.13
C LEU A 102 1.40 -16.82 -12.12
N ASP A 103 2.46 -16.02 -11.96
CA ASP A 103 3.56 -16.30 -11.05
C ASP A 103 3.15 -15.93 -9.60
N PRO A 104 3.08 -16.91 -8.67
CA PRO A 104 2.77 -16.69 -7.26
C PRO A 104 3.69 -15.71 -6.56
N ALA A 105 4.97 -15.75 -6.94
CA ALA A 105 6.02 -15.01 -6.27
C ALA A 105 5.93 -13.52 -6.58
N VAL A 106 5.17 -13.13 -7.60
CA VAL A 106 5.16 -11.78 -8.15
C VAL A 106 3.84 -11.06 -7.81
N SER A 107 3.86 -9.74 -7.59
CA SER A 107 2.58 -9.02 -7.42
C SER A 107 1.84 -8.98 -8.76
N PRO A 108 0.55 -9.35 -8.82
CA PRO A 108 -0.24 -9.23 -10.05
C PRO A 108 -0.48 -7.77 -10.47
N SER A 109 -0.08 -6.79 -9.64
CA SER A 109 -0.18 -5.37 -9.95
C SER A 109 0.86 -4.96 -11.01
N MET A 110 0.38 -4.71 -12.22
CA MET A 110 1.16 -4.35 -13.41
C MET A 110 1.64 -2.89 -13.46
N THR A 111 1.35 -2.09 -12.44
CA THR A 111 1.64 -0.64 -12.47
C THR A 111 2.91 -0.36 -11.70
N ARG A 112 3.78 0.52 -12.21
CA ARG A 112 4.93 1.08 -11.48
C ARG A 112 4.42 1.86 -10.26
N GLN A 113 4.04 1.17 -9.19
CA GLN A 113 3.44 1.77 -8.00
C GLN A 113 4.51 2.39 -7.08
N VAL A 114 5.76 1.93 -7.17
CA VAL A 114 6.87 2.38 -6.31
C VAL A 114 7.00 3.91 -6.25
N PRO A 115 7.08 4.65 -7.38
CA PRO A 115 7.23 6.11 -7.32
C PRO A 115 6.03 6.79 -6.64
N TYR A 116 4.83 6.25 -6.80
CA TYR A 116 3.62 6.82 -6.19
C TYR A 116 3.54 6.50 -4.71
N VAL A 117 3.94 5.31 -4.28
CA VAL A 117 4.00 4.96 -2.86
C VAL A 117 5.11 5.75 -2.17
N GLN A 118 6.27 5.93 -2.81
CA GLN A 118 7.33 6.84 -2.32
C GLN A 118 6.80 8.26 -2.14
N SER A 119 6.06 8.75 -3.12
CA SER A 119 5.45 10.07 -3.07
C SER A 119 4.42 10.21 -1.95
N ILE A 120 3.57 9.20 -1.74
CA ILE A 120 2.65 9.14 -0.59
C ILE A 120 3.43 9.17 0.72
N VAL A 121 4.47 8.33 0.87
CA VAL A 121 5.32 8.33 2.07
C VAL A 121 5.95 9.70 2.32
N LYS A 122 6.42 10.38 1.27
CA LYS A 122 6.94 11.76 1.38
C LYS A 122 5.85 12.73 1.84
N ALA A 123 4.65 12.64 1.26
CA ALA A 123 3.50 13.48 1.64
C ALA A 123 3.05 13.24 3.09
N LEU A 124 3.21 12.03 3.62
CA LEU A 124 2.93 11.70 5.02
C LEU A 124 3.99 12.20 6.02
N GLY A 125 5.12 12.73 5.55
CA GLY A 125 6.22 13.20 6.40
C GLY A 125 7.50 12.37 6.33
N GLY A 126 7.57 11.39 5.43
CA GLY A 126 8.78 10.60 5.15
C GLY A 126 8.81 9.22 5.81
N SER A 127 9.89 8.47 5.56
CA SER A 127 10.01 7.05 5.96
C SER A 127 10.32 6.80 7.43
N GLN A 128 10.57 7.87 8.20
CA GLN A 128 10.97 7.82 9.61
C GLN A 128 9.86 8.27 10.56
N ILE A 129 8.65 8.54 10.05
CA ILE A 129 7.51 8.86 10.91
C ILE A 129 7.20 7.67 11.85
N PRO A 130 6.71 7.92 13.07
CA PRO A 130 6.47 6.89 14.08
C PRO A 130 5.62 5.73 13.57
N GLU A 131 4.60 6.00 12.75
CA GLU A 131 3.66 5.01 12.23
C GLU A 131 4.33 4.03 11.25
N ILE A 132 5.23 4.52 10.39
CA ILE A 132 5.99 3.66 9.48
C ILE A 132 6.99 2.80 10.28
N VAL A 133 7.66 3.39 11.27
CA VAL A 133 8.58 2.64 12.15
C VAL A 133 7.83 1.55 12.92
N ALA A 134 6.64 1.86 13.46
CA ALA A 134 5.81 0.90 14.18
C ALA A 134 5.33 -0.24 13.27
N VAL A 135 4.90 0.05 12.04
CA VAL A 135 4.53 -0.99 11.07
C VAL A 135 5.70 -1.91 10.76
N LYS A 136 6.92 -1.36 10.57
CA LYS A 136 8.12 -2.18 10.33
C LYS A 136 8.44 -3.12 11.50
N LYS A 137 8.23 -2.69 12.74
CA LYS A 137 8.40 -3.55 13.93
C LYS A 137 7.40 -4.70 13.94
N VAL A 138 6.11 -4.38 13.77
CA VAL A 138 5.04 -5.39 13.65
C VAL A 138 5.34 -6.38 12.52
N GLN A 139 5.80 -5.91 11.36
CA GLN A 139 6.16 -6.77 10.24
C GLN A 139 7.35 -7.69 10.54
N LYS A 140 8.24 -7.33 11.46
CA LYS A 140 9.34 -8.18 11.94
C LYS A 140 8.95 -9.08 13.12
N GLY A 141 7.76 -8.90 13.69
CA GLY A 141 7.36 -9.59 14.93
C GLY A 141 7.97 -8.98 16.20
N GLU A 142 8.36 -7.70 16.14
CA GLU A 142 8.90 -6.90 17.25
C GLU A 142 7.85 -6.03 17.94
#